data_AF-A0A6N7LWS5-F1
#
_entry.id   AF-A0A6N7LWS5-F1
#
_cell.length_a   1.000
_cell.length_b   1.000
_cell.length_c   1.000
_cell.angle_alpha   90.00
_cell.angle_beta   90.00
_cell.angle_gamma   90.00
#
_symmetry.space_group_name_H-M   'P 1'
#
loop_
_entity.id
_entity.type
_entity.pdbx_description
1 polymer ?
#
loop_
_entity_poly.entity_id
_entity_poly.type
_entity_poly.pdbx_seq_one_letter_code
_entity_poly.pdbx_strand_id
1 'polypeptide(L)' 'MNTNSQAPHSKFNGAAMIDEEGREVPITESMIQRACEKLANSWCYPLPVSGNAKPVQTGH' A
#
# COMPACT_ATOMS: atom_id res chain seq x y z
N MET A 1 -31.49 -12.11 -33.39
CA MET A 1 -30.88 -12.37 -32.07
C MET A 1 -30.77 -11.04 -31.32
N ASN A 2 -31.40 -10.94 -30.16
CA ASN A 2 -31.34 -9.78 -29.26
C ASN A 2 -30.23 -9.99 -28.22
N THR A 3 -29.06 -9.38 -28.43
CA THR A 3 -27.95 -9.45 -27.47
C THR A 3 -28.15 -8.41 -26.38
N ASN A 4 -29.03 -8.70 -25.43
CA ASN A 4 -29.08 -7.96 -24.17
C ASN A 4 -27.85 -8.36 -23.33
N SER A 5 -26.74 -7.67 -23.56
CA SER A 5 -25.47 -7.84 -22.84
C SER A 5 -25.56 -7.23 -21.44
N GLN A 6 -26.55 -7.61 -20.65
CA GLN A 6 -26.54 -7.32 -19.22
C GLN A 6 -25.67 -8.39 -18.59
N ALA A 7 -24.35 -8.13 -18.55
CA ALA A 7 -23.45 -8.89 -17.70
C ALA A 7 -24.08 -8.95 -16.30
N PRO A 8 -24.16 -10.12 -15.66
CA PRO A 8 -24.70 -10.21 -14.33
C PRO A 8 -23.94 -9.20 -13.47
N HIS A 9 -24.67 -8.29 -12.85
CA HIS A 9 -24.17 -7.48 -11.74
C HIS A 9 -23.72 -8.47 -10.66
N SER A 10 -22.52 -8.99 -10.81
CA SER A 10 -21.93 -9.97 -9.92
C SER A 10 -21.75 -9.27 -8.60
N LYS A 11 -22.65 -9.53 -7.66
CA LYS A 11 -22.57 -9.12 -6.24
C LYS A 11 -21.38 -9.79 -5.51
N PHE A 12 -20.49 -10.43 -6.26
CA PHE A 12 -19.30 -11.07 -5.78
C PHE A 12 -18.09 -10.27 -6.27
N ASN A 13 -17.45 -9.54 -5.35
CA ASN A 13 -16.32 -8.65 -5.65
C ASN A 13 -14.98 -9.40 -5.75
N GLY A 14 -14.94 -10.72 -5.48
CA GLY A 14 -13.71 -11.53 -5.46
C GLY A 14 -12.77 -11.22 -4.29
N ALA A 15 -12.55 -9.94 -3.98
CA ALA A 15 -11.81 -9.44 -2.84
C ALA A 15 -12.50 -8.19 -2.26
N ALA A 16 -12.79 -8.21 -0.95
CA ALA A 16 -13.43 -7.14 -0.21
C ALA A 16 -12.74 -6.96 1.16
N MET A 17 -12.77 -5.74 1.68
CA MET A 17 -12.37 -5.42 3.04
C MET A 17 -13.57 -5.55 3.97
N ILE A 18 -13.38 -6.09 5.17
CA ILE A 18 -14.43 -6.07 6.20
C ILE A 18 -14.30 -4.77 6.98
N ASP A 19 -15.38 -3.98 7.05
CA ASP A 19 -15.41 -2.75 7.86
C ASP A 19 -15.73 -3.04 9.34
N GLU A 20 -15.72 -1.99 10.16
CA GLU A 20 -15.96 -2.08 11.61
C GLU A 20 -17.37 -2.56 11.96
N GLU A 21 -18.32 -2.44 11.03
CA GLU A 21 -19.69 -2.93 11.17
C GLU A 21 -19.83 -4.39 10.69
N GLY A 22 -18.74 -5.02 10.25
CA GLY A 22 -18.72 -6.39 9.74
C GLY A 22 -19.22 -6.53 8.30
N ARG A 23 -19.33 -5.43 7.55
CA ARG A 23 -19.80 -5.44 6.17
C ARG A 23 -18.65 -5.65 5.20
N GLU A 24 -18.93 -6.37 4.12
CA GLU A 24 -18.01 -6.49 2.98
C GLU A 24 -18.03 -5.22 2.13
N VAL A 25 -16.93 -4.48 2.16
CA VAL A 25 -16.68 -3.29 1.35
C VAL A 25 -15.78 -3.67 0.16
N PRO A 26 -16.20 -3.47 -1.09
CA PRO A 26 -15.36 -3.74 -2.26
C PRO A 26 -14.03 -2.99 -2.17
N ILE A 27 -12.92 -3.67 -2.47
CA ILE A 27 -11.63 -2.97 -2.58
C ILE A 27 -11.64 -2.15 -3.87
N THR A 28 -11.55 -0.83 -3.71
CA THR A 28 -11.54 0.11 -4.84
C THR A 28 -10.12 0.60 -5.14
N GLU A 29 -9.90 1.09 -6.35
CA GLU A 29 -8.62 1.69 -6.74
C GLU A 29 -8.23 2.86 -5.81
N SER A 30 -9.18 3.71 -5.42
CA SER A 30 -8.92 4.82 -4.51
C SER A 30 -8.42 4.36 -3.14
N MET A 31 -8.86 3.19 -2.66
CA MET A 31 -8.34 2.61 -1.43
C MET A 31 -6.87 2.19 -1.59
N ILE A 32 -6.52 1.61 -2.74
CA ILE A 32 -5.15 1.19 -3.05
C ILE A 32 -4.23 2.41 -3.15
N GLN A 33 -4.63 3.43 -3.91
CA GLN A 33 -3.86 4.67 -4.08
C GLN A 33 -3.57 5.32 -2.71
N ARG A 34 -4.59 5.48 -1.87
CA ARG A 34 -4.44 6.05 -0.52
C ARG A 34 -3.50 5.23 0.37
N ALA A 35 -3.52 3.90 0.25
CA ALA A 35 -2.61 3.04 1.00
C ALA A 35 -1.15 3.24 0.53
N CYS A 36 -0.93 3.27 -0.79
CA CYS A 36 0.40 3.53 -1.37
C CYS A 36 0.95 4.90 -0.96
N GLU A 37 0.13 5.95 -0.97
CA GLU A 37 0.53 7.30 -0.51
C GLU A 37 0.98 7.30 0.96
N LYS A 38 0.20 6.67 1.84
CA LYS A 38 0.57 6.55 3.26
C LYS A 38 1.90 5.83 3.45
N LEU A 39 2.10 4.73 2.70
CA LEU A 39 3.35 3.96 2.75
C LEU A 39 4.53 4.80 2.25
N ALA A 40 4.38 5.48 1.11
CA ALA A 40 5.42 6.35 0.57
C ALA A 40 5.82 7.46 1.57
N ASN A 41 4.84 8.07 2.24
CA ASN A 41 5.08 9.10 3.25
C ASN A 41 5.73 8.55 4.54
N SER A 42 5.42 7.29 4.89
CA SER A 42 5.97 6.64 6.09
C SER A 42 7.30 5.94 5.83
N TRP A 43 7.69 5.80 4.56
CA TRP A 43 8.88 5.08 4.17
C TRP A 43 10.13 5.92 4.46
N CYS A 44 10.90 5.49 5.45
CA CYS A 44 12.23 6.01 5.72
C CYS A 44 13.23 4.88 5.50
N TYR A 45 14.18 5.08 4.58
CA TYR A 45 15.27 4.14 4.40
C TYR A 45 16.16 4.19 5.65
N PRO A 46 16.44 3.04 6.31
CA PRO A 46 17.33 3.05 7.47
C PRO A 46 18.72 3.52 7.01
N LEU A 47 19.10 4.72 7.41
CA LEU A 47 20.46 5.21 7.17
C LEU A 47 21.42 4.32 7.95
N PRO A 48 22.53 3.87 7.34
CA PRO A 48 23.58 3.19 8.08
C PRO A 48 24.08 4.15 9.16
N VAL A 49 23.96 3.73 10.42
CA VAL A 49 24.50 4.49 11.55
C VAL A 49 26.02 4.63 11.34
N SER A 50 26.47 5.81 10.95
CA SER A 50 27.89 6.12 10.83
C SER A 50 28.46 6.27 12.24
N GLY A 51 28.81 5.13 12.84
CA GLY A 51 29.30 5.04 14.20
C GLY A 51 30.72 4.51 14.25
N ASN A 52 31.69 5.24 13.68
CA ASN A 52 33.11 5.33 14.13
C ASN A 52 34.04 5.93 13.05
N ALA A 53 33.96 7.24 12.83
CA ALA A 53 35.12 7.96 12.32
C ALA A 53 36.24 7.88 13.38
N LYS A 54 37.22 6.98 13.18
CA LYS A 54 38.45 6.96 13.99
C LYS A 54 39.14 8.32 13.83
N PRO A 55 39.64 8.96 14.91
CA PRO A 55 40.45 10.15 14.75
C PRO A 55 41.70 9.78 13.96
N VAL A 56 41.90 10.52 12.86
CA VAL A 56 43.11 10.50 12.05
C VAL A 56 44.31 10.80 12.95
N GLN A 57 45.21 9.83 13.12
CA GLN A 57 46.51 10.07 13.74
C GLN A 57 47.48 10.43 12.61
N THR A 58 47.78 11.73 12.53
CA THR A 58 48.80 12.32 11.67
C THR A 58 50.17 11.76 12.05
N GLY A 59 50.89 11.23 11.05
CA GLY A 59 52.23 10.68 11.24
C GLY A 59 53.27 11.75 11.57
N HIS A 60 54.31 11.31 12.28
CA HIS A 60 55.63 11.91 12.27
C HIS A 60 56.70 10.86 12.55
#